data_AF-F5LCS0-F1
#
_entry.id   AF-F5LCS0-F1
#
_cell.length_a   1.000
_cell.length_b   1.000
_cell.length_c   1.000
_cell.angle_alpha   90.00
_cell.angle_beta   90.00
_cell.angle_gamma   90.00
#
_symmetry.space_group_name_H-M   'P 1'
#
loop_
_entity.id
_entity.type
_entity.pdbx_description
1 polymer ?
#
loop_
_entity_poly.entity_id
_entity_poly.type
_entity_poly.pdbx_seq_one_letter_code
_entity_poly.pdbx_strand_id
1 'polypeptide(L)'
;MNYTFEKNKLYDYLGKHVVDAFKRHEVYVAGGAITSLFTNREINDIDVYFRNEDSLVEFIEEAWEDSDWVNALTKKSIMITMGKERNVQLIHFKYFSEASDIFNAFDFTACMGAFDFKTEDFVLHDNFLKDNAQRMLRFNKNTAFPIVSLLRVQKYKEKGYTISKPEFIRIALKCMDLQIKDAEDLKEHLGGMYGINYDKMIQFEEGEEFSLDKVIDKIADLSLHEDYFKKPEEVKFECVEDIIKEISKEPVQITQINGYDYRLTRKGTLRHISDLPKKYTEFDGKTYIENKRFYKFVNGVGDGKYSSHFDSDFIYKIGEFAIPKNDYLYFNEQKEINESNYRYQGKLIEVVIPYEHFDHKEDAKVHAKKCFVVREVPREEYMNWIQNDDDKCETLKPIF
;
A
#
# COMPACT_ATOMS: atom_id res chain seq x y z
N MET A 1 8.26 -27.35 -5.30
CA MET A 1 9.61 -26.91 -5.74
C MET A 1 10.09 -25.87 -4.75
N ASN A 2 11.39 -25.82 -4.43
CA ASN A 2 11.92 -24.76 -3.58
C ASN A 2 12.48 -23.65 -4.50
N TYR A 3 11.95 -22.43 -4.39
CA TYR A 3 12.31 -21.26 -5.20
C TYR A 3 13.27 -20.30 -4.48
N THR A 4 14.16 -20.85 -3.65
CA THR A 4 15.13 -20.06 -2.87
C THR A 4 16.02 -19.19 -3.77
N PHE A 5 16.41 -19.70 -4.95
CA PHE A 5 17.26 -18.94 -5.88
C PHE A 5 16.53 -17.70 -6.43
N GLU A 6 15.28 -17.86 -6.87
CA GLU A 6 14.44 -16.77 -7.38
C GLU A 6 14.15 -15.75 -6.28
N LYS A 7 13.86 -16.20 -5.04
CA LYS A 7 13.67 -15.32 -3.88
C LYS A 7 14.92 -14.47 -3.64
N ASN A 8 16.10 -15.09 -3.59
CA ASN A 8 17.35 -14.37 -3.37
C ASN A 8 17.65 -13.37 -4.48
N LYS A 9 17.38 -13.73 -5.75
CA LYS A 9 17.55 -12.84 -6.89
C LYS A 9 16.58 -11.64 -6.83
N LEU A 10 15.34 -11.86 -6.40
CA LEU A 10 14.38 -10.77 -6.16
C LEU A 10 14.86 -9.85 -5.03
N TYR A 11 15.36 -10.40 -3.92
CA TYR A 11 15.82 -9.62 -2.78
C TYR A 11 17.06 -8.79 -3.10
N ASP A 12 18.01 -9.37 -3.85
CA ASP A 12 19.17 -8.64 -4.37
C ASP A 12 18.73 -7.52 -5.31
N TYR A 13 17.80 -7.83 -6.23
CA TYR A 13 17.25 -6.84 -7.16
C TYR A 13 16.55 -5.69 -6.43
N LEU A 14 15.81 -5.94 -5.35
CA LEU A 14 15.10 -4.91 -4.57
C LEU A 14 16.03 -4.17 -3.59
N GLY A 15 17.06 -4.84 -3.08
CA GLY A 15 17.91 -4.31 -2.02
C GLY A 15 17.19 -4.24 -0.66
N LYS A 16 18.00 -4.18 0.41
CA LYS A 16 17.53 -4.33 1.80
C LYS A 16 16.41 -3.36 2.18
N HIS A 17 16.57 -2.07 1.85
CA HIS A 17 15.60 -1.03 2.19
C HIS A 17 14.19 -1.35 1.68
N VAL A 18 14.08 -1.64 0.38
CA VAL A 18 12.79 -1.93 -0.28
C VAL A 18 12.22 -3.27 0.23
N VAL A 19 13.06 -4.28 0.44
CA VAL A 19 12.62 -5.56 1.02
C VAL A 19 12.04 -5.36 2.42
N ASP A 20 12.69 -4.57 3.26
CA ASP A 20 12.23 -4.33 4.63
C ASP A 20 10.88 -3.58 4.62
N ALA A 21 10.70 -2.60 3.73
CA ALA A 21 9.42 -1.92 3.53
C ALA A 21 8.32 -2.86 3.00
N PHE A 22 8.63 -3.65 1.97
CA PHE A 22 7.67 -4.61 1.39
C PHE A 22 7.23 -5.68 2.39
N LYS A 23 8.12 -6.08 3.31
CA LYS A 23 7.79 -6.97 4.43
C LYS A 23 6.89 -6.32 5.46
N ARG A 24 7.22 -5.09 5.90
CA ARG A 24 6.40 -4.34 6.89
C ARG A 24 4.94 -4.21 6.42
N HIS A 25 4.76 -3.99 5.13
CA HIS A 25 3.45 -3.77 4.52
C HIS A 25 2.87 -5.00 3.84
N GLU A 26 3.48 -6.18 4.01
CA GLU A 26 2.98 -7.47 3.53
C GLU A 26 2.54 -7.48 2.05
N VAL A 27 3.26 -6.75 1.21
CA VAL A 27 2.83 -6.49 -0.17
C VAL A 27 2.99 -7.73 -1.06
N TYR A 28 2.38 -7.69 -2.24
CA TYR A 28 2.67 -8.63 -3.31
C TYR A 28 3.43 -7.95 -4.43
N VAL A 29 4.47 -8.62 -4.93
CA VAL A 29 5.08 -8.28 -6.22
C VAL A 29 4.55 -9.27 -7.26
N ALA A 30 3.91 -8.79 -8.32
CA ALA A 30 3.26 -9.67 -9.28
C ALA A 30 3.50 -9.26 -10.74
N GLY A 31 3.13 -10.14 -11.67
CA GLY A 31 3.05 -9.78 -13.08
C GLY A 31 4.37 -9.91 -13.84
N GLY A 32 4.73 -8.84 -14.56
CA GLY A 32 5.87 -8.83 -15.46
C GLY A 32 7.21 -9.05 -14.76
N ALA A 33 7.38 -8.51 -13.55
CA ALA A 33 8.59 -8.67 -12.75
C ALA A 33 8.86 -10.16 -12.43
N ILE A 34 7.83 -10.88 -11.97
CA ILE A 34 7.94 -12.31 -11.67
C ILE A 34 8.20 -13.12 -12.95
N THR A 35 7.56 -12.74 -14.06
CA THR A 35 7.84 -13.36 -15.37
C THR A 35 9.31 -13.20 -15.79
N SER A 36 9.86 -11.99 -15.66
CA SER A 36 11.26 -11.71 -15.96
C SER A 36 12.20 -12.50 -15.05
N LEU A 37 11.89 -12.57 -13.75
CA LEU A 37 12.66 -13.31 -12.75
C LEU A 37 12.81 -14.79 -13.14
N PHE A 38 11.69 -15.48 -13.39
CA PHE A 38 11.65 -16.92 -13.72
C PHE A 38 12.15 -17.25 -15.13
N THR A 39 12.19 -16.27 -16.03
CA THR A 39 12.70 -16.47 -17.41
C THR A 39 14.11 -15.92 -17.62
N ASN A 40 14.78 -15.55 -16.53
CA ASN A 40 16.12 -14.96 -16.50
C ASN A 40 16.28 -13.75 -17.45
N ARG A 41 15.28 -12.87 -17.45
CA ARG A 41 15.31 -11.58 -18.15
C ARG A 41 15.45 -10.44 -17.16
N GLU A 42 15.82 -9.28 -17.68
CA GLU A 42 15.86 -8.04 -16.91
C GLU A 42 14.45 -7.68 -16.39
N ILE A 43 14.40 -7.22 -15.15
CA ILE A 43 13.20 -6.69 -14.50
C ILE A 43 13.18 -5.19 -14.81
N ASN A 44 12.13 -4.73 -15.50
CA ASN A 44 12.01 -3.33 -15.91
C ASN A 44 11.17 -2.51 -14.92
N ASP A 45 9.96 -3.01 -14.63
CA ASP A 45 8.99 -2.35 -13.76
C ASP A 45 8.57 -3.34 -12.66
N ILE A 46 8.33 -2.84 -11.46
CA ILE A 46 7.80 -3.62 -10.33
C ILE A 46 6.36 -3.17 -10.07
N ASP A 47 5.42 -4.08 -10.30
CA ASP A 47 4.02 -3.86 -9.93
C ASP A 47 3.78 -4.41 -8.51
N VAL A 48 3.39 -3.54 -7.58
CA VAL A 48 3.15 -3.84 -6.17
C VAL A 48 1.65 -3.75 -5.87
N TYR A 49 1.12 -4.81 -5.27
CA TYR A 49 -0.29 -4.92 -4.89
C TYR A 49 -0.42 -5.02 -3.38
N PHE A 50 -1.52 -4.49 -2.87
CA PHE A 50 -1.78 -4.37 -1.44
C PHE A 50 -2.98 -5.21 -1.02
N ARG A 51 -2.93 -5.70 0.23
CA ARG A 51 -4.00 -6.51 0.84
C ARG A 51 -5.24 -5.70 1.15
N ASN A 52 -5.02 -4.44 1.49
CA ASN A 52 -6.06 -3.47 1.81
C ASN A 52 -5.51 -2.06 1.56
N GLU A 53 -6.40 -1.09 1.55
CA GLU A 53 -6.07 0.33 1.34
C GLU A 53 -5.19 0.91 2.44
N ASP A 54 -5.33 0.44 3.68
CA ASP A 54 -4.61 0.96 4.84
C ASP A 54 -3.12 0.69 4.69
N SER A 55 -2.76 -0.53 4.30
CA SER A 55 -1.40 -0.94 3.99
C SER A 55 -0.80 -0.11 2.84
N LEU A 56 -1.60 0.26 1.83
CA LEU A 56 -1.14 1.18 0.78
C LEU A 56 -0.90 2.59 1.32
N VAL A 57 -1.83 3.12 2.13
CA VAL A 57 -1.72 4.47 2.70
C VAL A 57 -0.49 4.57 3.59
N GLU A 58 -0.29 3.63 4.51
CA GLU A 58 0.86 3.60 5.40
C GLU A 58 2.17 3.47 4.62
N PHE A 59 2.18 2.65 3.57
CA PHE A 59 3.33 2.51 2.68
C PHE A 59 3.71 3.83 2.01
N ILE A 60 2.71 4.59 1.52
CA ILE A 60 2.94 5.88 0.87
C ILE A 60 3.45 6.91 1.88
N GLU A 61 2.90 6.94 3.09
CA GLU A 61 3.34 7.84 4.16
C GLU A 61 4.80 7.60 4.52
N GLU A 62 5.19 6.34 4.72
CA GLU A 62 6.57 5.97 4.99
C GLU A 62 7.50 6.35 3.81
N ALA A 63 7.09 6.04 2.57
CA ALA A 63 7.87 6.39 1.39
C ALA A 63 8.05 7.92 1.23
N TRP A 64 7.02 8.71 1.57
CA TRP A 64 7.07 10.17 1.49
C TRP A 64 8.04 10.77 2.51
N GLU A 65 8.08 10.23 3.73
CA GLU A 65 9.00 10.67 4.79
C GLU A 65 10.47 10.37 4.45
N ASP A 66 10.74 9.25 3.78
CA ASP A 66 12.08 8.83 3.36
C ASP A 66 12.62 9.55 2.11
N SER A 67 11.93 10.60 1.62
CA SER A 67 12.29 11.36 0.41
C SER A 67 12.23 10.57 -0.91
N ASP A 68 11.40 9.52 -0.98
CA ASP A 68 11.09 8.85 -2.23
C ASP A 68 10.07 9.70 -3.04
N TRP A 69 10.38 9.96 -4.31
CA TRP A 69 9.66 10.91 -5.15
C TRP A 69 8.47 10.22 -5.80
N VAL A 70 7.27 10.80 -5.64
CA VAL A 70 6.08 10.37 -6.38
C VAL A 70 6.16 10.98 -7.77
N ASN A 71 6.36 10.14 -8.78
CA ASN A 71 6.65 10.56 -10.15
C ASN A 71 5.39 10.75 -10.99
N ALA A 72 4.35 9.96 -10.73
CA ALA A 72 3.09 10.02 -11.46
C ALA A 72 1.95 9.37 -10.67
N LEU A 73 0.74 9.92 -10.81
CA LEU A 73 -0.49 9.32 -10.33
C LEU A 73 -1.43 9.07 -11.49
N THR A 74 -1.99 7.87 -11.55
CA THR A 74 -3.12 7.53 -12.41
C THR A 74 -4.30 7.08 -11.56
N LYS A 75 -5.48 6.96 -12.17
CA LYS A 75 -6.67 6.38 -11.51
C LYS A 75 -6.45 4.94 -10.97
N LYS A 76 -5.40 4.24 -11.40
CA LYS A 76 -5.20 2.80 -11.10
C LYS A 76 -3.88 2.50 -10.39
N SER A 77 -2.89 3.38 -10.50
CA SER A 77 -1.57 3.19 -9.91
C SER A 77 -0.88 4.51 -9.56
N ILE A 78 0.06 4.43 -8.62
CA ILE A 78 1.00 5.50 -8.28
C ILE A 78 2.38 5.00 -8.68
N MET A 79 3.13 5.79 -9.43
CA MET A 79 4.54 5.53 -9.68
C MET A 79 5.35 6.26 -8.62
N ILE A 80 6.15 5.51 -7.87
CA ILE A 80 7.15 6.07 -6.97
C ILE A 80 8.53 5.58 -7.37
N THR A 81 9.56 6.37 -7.05
CA THR A 81 10.94 5.92 -7.15
C THR A 81 11.49 5.60 -5.78
N MET A 82 11.92 4.35 -5.57
CA MET A 82 12.51 3.90 -4.29
C MET A 82 13.96 3.45 -4.42
N GLY A 83 14.78 3.78 -3.42
CA GLY A 83 16.14 3.28 -3.26
C GLY A 83 17.08 3.71 -4.39
N LYS A 84 17.68 2.75 -5.13
CA LYS A 84 18.61 3.02 -6.26
C LYS A 84 17.85 3.48 -7.54
N GLU A 85 16.99 4.47 -7.42
CA GLU A 85 16.19 5.01 -8.55
C GLU A 85 15.26 3.97 -9.21
N ARG A 86 14.69 3.03 -8.44
CA ARG A 86 13.81 2.01 -9.03
C ARG A 86 12.37 2.49 -9.10
N ASN A 87 11.77 2.36 -10.28
CA ASN A 87 10.36 2.65 -10.49
C ASN A 87 9.48 1.51 -9.95
N VAL A 88 8.71 1.83 -8.92
CA VAL A 88 7.75 0.94 -8.28
C VAL A 88 6.35 1.47 -8.55
N GLN A 89 5.50 0.63 -9.13
CA GLN A 89 4.10 0.96 -9.40
C GLN A 89 3.23 0.39 -8.28
N LEU A 90 2.70 1.27 -7.44
CA LEU A 90 1.73 0.93 -6.39
C LEU A 90 0.34 0.84 -7.03
N ILE A 91 -0.21 -0.36 -7.10
CA ILE A 91 -1.50 -0.62 -7.76
C ILE A 91 -2.64 -0.44 -6.75
N HIS A 92 -3.60 0.45 -7.06
CA HIS A 92 -4.67 0.85 -6.12
C HIS A 92 -6.10 0.73 -6.67
N PHE A 93 -6.30 0.21 -7.89
CA PHE A 93 -7.65 -0.01 -8.42
C PHE A 93 -8.47 -1.06 -7.64
N LYS A 94 -7.79 -2.01 -7.01
CA LYS A 94 -8.38 -3.09 -6.19
C LYS A 94 -7.35 -3.64 -5.21
N TYR A 95 -7.84 -4.09 -4.06
CA TYR A 95 -7.07 -4.78 -3.02
C TYR A 95 -7.37 -6.27 -3.02
N PHE A 96 -6.37 -7.08 -2.64
CA PHE A 96 -6.42 -8.53 -2.77
C PHE A 96 -6.00 -9.20 -1.46
N SER A 97 -6.91 -9.94 -0.82
CA SER A 97 -6.57 -10.67 0.41
C SER A 97 -5.58 -11.81 0.18
N GLU A 98 -5.61 -12.42 -1.01
CA GLU A 98 -4.76 -13.54 -1.42
C GLU A 98 -4.05 -13.23 -2.74
N ALA A 99 -2.82 -13.72 -2.89
CA ALA A 99 -2.00 -13.46 -4.09
C ALA A 99 -2.64 -14.04 -5.37
N SER A 100 -3.35 -15.17 -5.26
CA SER A 100 -4.02 -15.83 -6.38
C SER A 100 -5.18 -15.00 -6.96
N ASP A 101 -5.83 -14.17 -6.14
CA ASP A 101 -6.93 -13.32 -6.58
C ASP A 101 -6.48 -12.23 -7.56
N ILE A 102 -5.21 -11.83 -7.48
CA ILE A 102 -4.57 -10.88 -8.39
C ILE A 102 -4.63 -11.41 -9.83
N PHE A 103 -4.50 -12.73 -10.01
CA PHE A 103 -4.48 -13.35 -11.33
C PHE A 103 -5.77 -13.17 -12.11
N ASN A 104 -6.89 -12.96 -11.43
CA ASN A 104 -8.16 -12.66 -12.10
C ASN A 104 -8.09 -11.35 -12.88
N ALA A 105 -7.27 -10.38 -12.46
CA ALA A 105 -7.08 -9.13 -13.19
C ALA A 105 -6.14 -9.28 -14.41
N PHE A 106 -5.26 -10.28 -14.42
CA PHE A 106 -4.21 -10.41 -15.43
C PHE A 106 -4.73 -10.96 -16.76
N ASP A 107 -4.03 -10.60 -17.83
CA ASP A 107 -4.36 -10.91 -19.22
C ASP A 107 -3.87 -12.30 -19.67
N PHE A 108 -2.65 -12.68 -19.29
CA PHE A 108 -2.03 -13.93 -19.71
C PHE A 108 -1.50 -14.72 -18.52
N THR A 109 -1.66 -16.04 -18.57
CA THR A 109 -1.12 -16.98 -17.57
C THR A 109 0.39 -16.89 -17.40
N ALA A 110 1.12 -16.50 -18.45
CA ALA A 110 2.55 -16.24 -18.39
C ALA A 110 2.92 -15.10 -17.43
N CYS A 111 1.97 -14.23 -17.08
CA CYS A 111 2.13 -13.14 -16.13
C CYS A 111 1.55 -13.47 -14.74
N MET A 112 0.89 -14.60 -14.56
CA MET A 112 0.23 -14.99 -13.32
C MET A 112 1.21 -15.67 -12.34
N GLY A 113 2.22 -14.90 -11.96
CA GLY A 113 3.10 -15.20 -10.85
C GLY A 113 3.12 -14.01 -9.90
N ALA A 114 3.12 -14.31 -8.61
CA ALA A 114 3.24 -13.35 -7.53
C ALA A 114 4.25 -13.87 -6.49
N PHE A 115 4.95 -12.95 -5.85
CA PHE A 115 5.70 -13.20 -4.64
C PHE A 115 5.00 -12.49 -3.49
N ASP A 116 4.69 -13.24 -2.43
CA ASP A 116 4.00 -12.75 -1.24
C ASP A 116 5.02 -12.44 -0.14
N PHE A 117 5.14 -11.18 0.27
CA PHE A 117 6.07 -10.78 1.32
C PHE A 117 5.64 -11.17 2.74
N LYS A 118 4.38 -11.55 2.96
CA LYS A 118 3.90 -12.12 4.23
C LYS A 118 4.40 -13.54 4.42
N THR A 119 4.17 -14.40 3.43
CA THR A 119 4.56 -15.82 3.48
C THR A 119 5.99 -16.05 3.00
N GLU A 120 6.58 -15.05 2.34
CA GLU A 120 7.85 -15.11 1.63
C GLU A 120 7.95 -16.22 0.57
N ASP A 121 6.82 -16.55 -0.04
CA ASP A 121 6.69 -17.63 -1.03
C ASP A 121 6.14 -17.14 -2.38
N PHE A 122 6.44 -17.91 -3.43
CA PHE A 122 5.87 -17.68 -4.75
C PHE A 122 4.53 -18.37 -4.90
N VAL A 123 3.53 -17.61 -5.32
CA VAL A 123 2.24 -18.12 -5.76
C VAL A 123 2.24 -18.05 -7.28
N LEU A 124 2.09 -19.20 -7.94
CA LEU A 124 2.15 -19.31 -9.40
C LEU A 124 0.88 -19.99 -9.91
N HIS A 125 0.32 -19.50 -11.00
CA HIS A 125 -0.75 -20.21 -11.70
C HIS A 125 -0.22 -21.54 -12.28
N ASP A 126 -1.05 -22.58 -12.34
CA ASP A 126 -0.65 -23.93 -12.77
C ASP A 126 0.07 -23.97 -14.13
N ASN A 127 -0.36 -23.10 -15.06
CA ASN A 127 0.24 -23.01 -16.39
C ASN A 127 1.38 -21.97 -16.49
N PHE A 128 1.68 -21.21 -15.44
CA PHE A 128 2.68 -20.12 -15.47
C PHE A 128 4.04 -20.62 -15.97
N LEU A 129 4.59 -21.66 -15.34
CA LEU A 129 5.92 -22.18 -15.71
C LEU A 129 5.92 -22.79 -17.12
N LYS A 130 4.87 -23.54 -17.46
CA LYS A 130 4.73 -24.17 -18.78
C LYS A 130 4.65 -23.14 -19.90
N ASP A 131 3.77 -22.16 -19.75
CA ASP A 131 3.52 -21.14 -20.75
C ASP A 131 4.76 -20.23 -20.90
N ASN A 132 5.49 -19.95 -19.81
CA ASN A 132 6.78 -19.24 -19.87
C ASN A 132 7.90 -20.05 -20.53
N ALA A 133 8.04 -21.34 -20.22
CA ALA A 133 9.04 -22.22 -20.82
C ALA A 133 8.82 -22.39 -22.33
N GLN A 134 7.56 -22.45 -22.75
CA GLN A 134 7.17 -22.59 -24.16
C GLN A 134 7.06 -21.24 -24.90
N ARG A 135 7.26 -20.12 -24.20
CA ARG A 135 7.02 -18.76 -24.74
C ARG A 135 5.65 -18.67 -25.41
N MET A 136 4.62 -19.11 -24.71
CA MET A 136 3.24 -19.15 -25.20
C MET A 136 2.36 -18.20 -24.38
N LEU A 137 1.54 -17.40 -25.06
CA LEU A 137 0.50 -16.60 -24.43
C LEU A 137 -0.80 -17.39 -24.42
N ARG A 138 -1.28 -17.70 -23.23
CA ARG A 138 -2.62 -18.22 -22.99
C ARG A 138 -3.43 -17.15 -22.27
N PHE A 139 -4.49 -16.72 -22.92
CA PHE A 139 -5.37 -15.65 -22.49
C PHE A 139 -6.22 -16.10 -21.30
N ASN A 140 -6.36 -15.18 -20.35
CA ASN A 140 -7.29 -15.26 -19.24
C ASN A 140 -8.58 -14.53 -19.58
N LYS A 141 -9.68 -15.28 -19.68
CA LYS A 141 -11.00 -14.72 -19.99
C LYS A 141 -11.56 -13.82 -18.89
N ASN A 142 -10.99 -13.88 -17.68
CA ASN A 142 -11.44 -13.11 -16.52
C ASN A 142 -10.82 -11.70 -16.46
N THR A 143 -9.88 -11.36 -17.35
CA THR A 143 -9.23 -10.04 -17.33
C THR A 143 -10.26 -8.90 -17.38
N ALA A 144 -10.00 -7.84 -16.63
CA ALA A 144 -10.79 -6.62 -16.66
C ALA A 144 -10.52 -5.74 -17.90
N PHE A 145 -9.41 -5.98 -18.62
CA PHE A 145 -8.93 -5.10 -19.68
C PHE A 145 -8.63 -5.85 -20.99
N PRO A 146 -9.66 -6.37 -21.69
CA PRO A 146 -9.45 -7.19 -22.89
C PRO A 146 -8.89 -6.38 -24.07
N ILE A 147 -9.22 -5.09 -24.21
CA ILE A 147 -8.61 -4.23 -25.25
C ILE A 147 -7.11 -4.06 -25.00
N VAL A 148 -6.71 -3.76 -23.76
CA VAL A 148 -5.31 -3.66 -23.36
C VAL A 148 -4.57 -4.99 -23.60
N SER A 149 -5.24 -6.12 -23.39
CA SER A 149 -4.69 -7.44 -23.67
C SER A 149 -4.31 -7.61 -25.14
N LEU A 150 -5.09 -7.06 -26.10
CA LEU A 150 -4.75 -7.05 -27.53
C LEU A 150 -3.44 -6.31 -27.80
N LEU A 151 -3.27 -5.12 -27.22
CA LEU A 151 -2.05 -4.32 -27.36
C LEU A 151 -0.84 -5.06 -26.78
N ARG A 152 -1.04 -5.71 -25.63
CA ARG A 152 0.00 -6.49 -24.95
C ARG A 152 0.47 -7.71 -25.75
N VAL A 153 -0.36 -8.28 -26.63
CA VAL A 153 0.09 -9.35 -27.54
C VAL A 153 1.31 -8.89 -28.35
N GLN A 154 1.31 -7.66 -28.87
CA GLN A 154 2.45 -7.13 -29.66
C GLN A 154 3.71 -7.04 -28.80
N LYS A 155 3.60 -6.40 -27.61
CA LYS A 155 4.69 -6.30 -26.62
C LYS A 155 5.28 -7.67 -26.26
N TYR A 156 4.44 -8.70 -26.07
CA TYR A 156 4.93 -10.04 -25.73
C TYR A 156 5.49 -10.79 -26.94
N LYS A 157 5.00 -10.54 -28.16
CA LYS A 157 5.61 -11.06 -29.39
C LYS A 157 7.02 -10.52 -29.60
N GLU A 158 7.26 -9.24 -29.34
CA GLU A 158 8.62 -8.65 -29.34
C GLU A 158 9.51 -9.30 -28.27
N LYS A 159 8.92 -9.69 -27.14
CA LYS A 159 9.57 -10.52 -26.12
C LYS A 159 9.73 -12.00 -26.54
N GLY A 160 9.40 -12.38 -27.78
CA GLY A 160 9.58 -13.74 -28.30
C GLY A 160 8.49 -14.73 -27.88
N TYR A 161 7.35 -14.25 -27.35
CA TYR A 161 6.19 -15.11 -27.11
C TYR A 161 5.36 -15.28 -28.38
N THR A 162 4.62 -16.38 -28.43
CA THR A 162 3.67 -16.68 -29.49
C THR A 162 2.27 -16.81 -28.92
N ILE A 163 1.27 -16.47 -29.72
CA ILE A 163 -0.15 -16.68 -29.39
C ILE A 163 -0.80 -17.50 -30.49
N SER A 164 -1.64 -18.45 -30.12
CA SER A 164 -2.37 -19.27 -31.09
C SER A 164 -3.60 -18.53 -31.62
N LYS A 165 -4.08 -18.92 -32.81
CA LYS A 165 -5.30 -18.34 -33.39
C LYS A 165 -6.52 -18.46 -32.46
N PRO A 166 -6.78 -19.62 -31.80
CA PRO A 166 -7.87 -19.72 -30.83
C PRO A 166 -7.74 -18.75 -29.65
N GLU A 167 -6.54 -18.61 -29.08
CA GLU A 167 -6.33 -17.67 -27.97
C GLU A 167 -6.56 -16.22 -28.40
N PHE A 168 -6.15 -15.86 -29.61
CA PHE A 168 -6.42 -14.53 -30.17
C PHE A 168 -7.94 -14.30 -30.37
N ILE A 169 -8.67 -15.29 -30.87
CA ILE A 169 -10.14 -15.24 -30.99
C ILE A 169 -10.79 -15.04 -29.61
N ARG A 170 -10.28 -15.71 -28.56
CA ARG A 170 -10.79 -15.53 -27.19
C ARG A 170 -10.66 -14.10 -26.70
N ILE A 171 -9.59 -13.39 -27.06
CA ILE A 171 -9.43 -11.96 -26.73
C ILE A 171 -10.49 -11.13 -27.47
N ALA A 172 -10.63 -11.35 -28.78
CA ALA A 172 -11.60 -10.63 -29.61
C ALA A 172 -13.05 -10.80 -29.10
N LEU A 173 -13.45 -12.04 -28.79
CA LEU A 173 -14.76 -12.34 -28.22
C LEU A 173 -14.96 -11.64 -26.87
N LYS A 174 -13.93 -11.54 -26.03
CA LYS A 174 -14.03 -10.82 -24.76
C LYS A 174 -14.12 -9.30 -24.95
N CYS A 175 -13.52 -8.75 -26.01
CA CYS A 175 -13.70 -7.34 -26.37
C CYS A 175 -15.13 -7.04 -26.83
N MET A 176 -15.77 -7.97 -27.54
CA MET A 176 -17.18 -7.83 -28.00
C MET A 176 -18.19 -7.83 -26.85
N ASP A 177 -17.82 -8.36 -25.68
CA ASP A 177 -18.64 -8.40 -24.47
C ASP A 177 -18.66 -7.04 -23.72
N LEU A 178 -17.76 -6.12 -24.07
CA LEU A 178 -17.65 -4.82 -23.41
C LEU A 178 -18.88 -3.95 -23.68
N GLN A 179 -19.34 -3.27 -22.64
CA GLN A 179 -20.47 -2.34 -22.70
C GLN A 179 -19.93 -0.91 -22.67
N ILE A 180 -19.60 -0.35 -23.84
CA ILE A 180 -19.06 1.00 -23.96
C ILE A 180 -20.18 1.94 -24.41
N LYS A 181 -20.75 2.71 -23.48
CA LYS A 181 -21.90 3.57 -23.74
C LYS A 181 -21.52 5.03 -23.95
N ASP A 182 -20.40 5.44 -23.38
CA ASP A 182 -19.88 6.79 -23.48
C ASP A 182 -18.34 6.82 -23.53
N ALA A 183 -17.80 8.04 -23.59
CA ALA A 183 -16.36 8.27 -23.66
C ALA A 183 -15.63 7.86 -22.37
N GLU A 184 -16.29 7.92 -21.21
CA GLU A 184 -15.68 7.58 -19.93
C GLU A 184 -15.54 6.06 -19.79
N ASP A 185 -16.58 5.30 -20.17
CA ASP A 185 -16.52 3.83 -20.27
C ASP A 185 -15.35 3.38 -21.17
N LEU A 186 -15.18 4.05 -22.32
CA LEU A 186 -14.09 3.75 -23.25
C LEU A 186 -12.72 4.01 -22.62
N LYS A 187 -12.54 5.16 -21.96
CA LYS A 187 -11.28 5.53 -21.28
C LYS A 187 -10.95 4.53 -20.17
N GLU A 188 -11.95 4.07 -19.42
CA GLU A 188 -11.76 3.05 -18.38
C GLU A 188 -11.20 1.73 -18.94
N HIS A 189 -11.72 1.29 -20.09
CA HIS A 189 -11.32 0.06 -20.78
C HIS A 189 -10.00 0.16 -21.55
N LEU A 190 -9.66 1.34 -22.10
CA LEU A 190 -8.38 1.58 -22.75
C LEU A 190 -7.22 1.65 -21.75
N GLY A 191 -7.53 1.96 -20.48
CA GLY A 191 -6.60 1.90 -19.37
C GLY A 191 -5.52 2.97 -19.45
N GLY A 192 -5.60 3.96 -18.55
CA GLY A 192 -4.60 5.04 -18.40
C GLY A 192 -3.16 4.61 -18.04
N MET A 193 -2.80 3.34 -18.24
CA MET A 193 -1.49 2.75 -17.92
C MET A 193 -0.50 2.76 -19.09
N TYR A 194 -0.93 3.07 -20.32
CA TYR A 194 -0.06 2.91 -21.51
C TYR A 194 0.54 4.19 -22.08
N GLY A 195 0.47 5.32 -21.37
CA GLY A 195 1.18 6.55 -21.75
C GLY A 195 0.75 7.18 -23.08
N ILE A 196 -0.08 6.49 -23.87
CA ILE A 196 -0.76 7.05 -25.04
C ILE A 196 -1.93 7.84 -24.48
N ASN A 197 -1.91 9.13 -24.77
CA ASN A 197 -2.84 10.11 -24.24
C ASN A 197 -4.22 10.02 -24.91
N TYR A 198 -4.80 8.82 -24.95
CA TYR A 198 -6.17 8.63 -25.42
C TYR A 198 -7.17 9.47 -24.60
N ASP A 199 -6.85 9.79 -23.34
CA ASP A 199 -7.66 10.66 -22.50
C ASP A 199 -7.76 12.10 -23.02
N LYS A 200 -6.65 12.70 -23.51
CA LYS A 200 -6.65 14.03 -24.15
C LYS A 200 -7.15 13.99 -25.60
N MET A 201 -7.11 12.84 -26.28
CA MET A 201 -7.46 12.76 -27.71
C MET A 201 -8.88 12.25 -27.99
N ILE A 202 -9.48 11.49 -27.05
CA ILE A 202 -10.92 11.19 -27.03
C ILE A 202 -11.62 12.34 -26.31
N GLN A 203 -11.55 13.51 -26.93
CA GLN A 203 -12.33 14.69 -26.57
C GLN A 203 -13.44 14.87 -27.60
N PHE A 204 -14.62 15.14 -27.07
CA PHE A 204 -15.81 15.47 -27.85
C PHE A 204 -16.05 16.96 -27.71
N GLU A 205 -16.32 17.63 -28.82
CA GLU A 205 -16.68 19.04 -28.80
C GLU A 205 -18.01 19.25 -28.05
N GLU A 206 -18.27 20.47 -27.59
CA GLU A 206 -19.49 20.77 -26.85
C GLU A 206 -20.74 20.49 -27.72
N GLY A 207 -21.55 19.51 -27.30
CA GLY A 207 -22.72 19.03 -28.05
C GLY A 207 -22.45 17.88 -29.04
N GLU A 208 -21.21 17.39 -29.13
CA GLU A 208 -20.88 16.23 -29.99
C GLU A 208 -21.33 14.91 -29.32
N GLU A 209 -22.22 14.17 -29.97
CA GLU A 209 -22.67 12.85 -29.49
C GLU A 209 -21.57 11.78 -29.64
N PHE A 210 -21.43 10.97 -28.58
CA PHE A 210 -20.53 9.82 -28.55
C PHE A 210 -20.97 8.73 -29.54
N SER A 211 -20.03 8.25 -30.36
CA SER A 211 -20.19 6.99 -31.10
C SER A 211 -18.83 6.32 -31.29
N LEU A 212 -18.82 4.98 -31.30
CA LEU A 212 -17.60 4.21 -31.54
C LEU A 212 -17.03 4.45 -32.95
N ASP A 213 -17.88 4.66 -33.95
CA ASP A 213 -17.44 4.99 -35.32
C ASP A 213 -16.62 6.29 -35.35
N LYS A 214 -17.10 7.35 -34.69
CA LYS A 214 -16.35 8.61 -34.59
C LYS A 214 -15.02 8.43 -33.85
N VAL A 215 -15.00 7.60 -32.80
CA VAL A 215 -13.75 7.28 -32.09
C VAL A 215 -12.77 6.59 -33.03
N ILE A 216 -13.23 5.63 -33.84
CA ILE A 216 -12.39 4.93 -34.82
C ILE A 216 -11.79 5.93 -35.82
N ASP A 217 -12.60 6.86 -36.32
CA ASP A 217 -12.14 7.92 -37.23
C ASP A 217 -11.09 8.81 -36.54
N LYS A 218 -11.36 9.28 -35.32
CA LYS A 218 -10.40 10.07 -34.52
C LYS A 218 -9.09 9.31 -34.26
N ILE A 219 -9.14 7.98 -34.10
CA ILE A 219 -7.94 7.14 -33.93
C ILE A 219 -7.14 7.00 -35.24
N ALA A 220 -7.79 6.99 -36.41
CA ALA A 220 -7.10 6.87 -37.69
C ALA A 220 -6.13 8.05 -37.91
N ASP A 221 -6.55 9.25 -37.49
CA ASP A 221 -5.75 10.47 -37.60
C ASP A 221 -4.71 10.63 -36.47
N LEU A 222 -4.75 9.77 -35.44
CA LEU A 222 -3.93 9.85 -34.24
C LEU A 222 -2.43 9.68 -34.51
N SER A 223 -2.08 8.84 -35.51
CA SER A 223 -0.68 8.66 -35.94
C SER A 223 -0.08 9.89 -36.62
N LEU A 224 -0.93 10.86 -36.98
CA LEU A 224 -0.56 12.10 -37.69
C LEU A 224 -0.55 13.32 -36.75
N HIS A 225 -1.02 13.19 -35.51
CA HIS A 225 -1.14 14.31 -34.58
C HIS A 225 0.19 14.60 -33.86
N GLU A 226 0.60 15.88 -33.80
CA GLU A 226 1.89 16.30 -33.22
C GLU A 226 2.02 15.93 -31.73
N ASP A 227 0.91 15.97 -31.00
CA ASP A 227 0.87 15.61 -29.58
C ASP A 227 1.01 14.10 -29.30
N TYR A 228 1.03 13.25 -30.32
CA TYR A 228 1.21 11.80 -30.16
C TYR A 228 2.50 11.44 -29.41
N PHE A 229 3.54 12.27 -29.55
CA PHE A 229 4.84 12.09 -28.88
C PHE A 229 4.98 12.90 -27.57
N LYS A 230 3.99 13.70 -27.19
CA LYS A 230 4.07 14.48 -25.93
C LYS A 230 3.87 13.55 -24.74
N LYS A 231 4.89 13.47 -23.89
CA LYS A 231 4.81 12.75 -22.61
C LYS A 231 3.69 13.33 -21.73
N PRO A 232 3.04 12.52 -20.88
CA PRO A 232 2.12 13.02 -19.87
C PRO A 232 2.79 14.08 -18.99
N GLU A 233 2.01 15.07 -18.55
CA GLU A 233 2.48 16.04 -17.56
C GLU A 233 2.70 15.33 -16.23
N GLU A 234 3.88 15.55 -15.63
CA GLU A 234 4.18 15.06 -14.28
C GLU A 234 3.33 15.85 -13.28
N VAL A 235 2.51 15.13 -12.51
CA VAL A 235 1.75 15.72 -11.41
C VAL A 235 2.69 15.82 -10.22
N LYS A 236 2.96 17.05 -9.77
CA LYS A 236 3.66 17.29 -8.51
C LYS A 236 2.64 17.34 -7.38
N PHE A 237 2.90 16.58 -6.32
CA PHE A 237 2.14 16.63 -5.08
C PHE A 237 2.87 17.55 -4.10
N GLU A 238 2.13 18.39 -3.39
CA GLU A 238 2.68 19.29 -2.38
C GLU A 238 2.79 18.59 -1.01
N CYS A 239 1.90 17.64 -0.75
CA CYS A 239 1.89 16.82 0.47
C CYS A 239 1.37 15.40 0.20
N VAL A 240 1.62 14.48 1.14
CA VAL A 240 1.19 13.08 1.04
C VAL A 240 -0.34 12.95 1.11
N GLU A 241 -0.99 13.89 1.79
CA GLU A 241 -2.42 13.96 1.96
C GLU A 241 -3.15 14.16 0.63
N ASP A 242 -2.56 14.88 -0.32
CA ASP A 242 -3.12 15.01 -1.66
C ASP A 242 -3.15 13.66 -2.40
N ILE A 243 -2.12 12.83 -2.22
CA ILE A 243 -2.06 11.49 -2.83
C ILE A 243 -3.09 10.58 -2.18
N ILE A 244 -3.13 10.56 -0.85
CA ILE A 244 -4.09 9.74 -0.08
C ILE A 244 -5.52 10.11 -0.45
N LYS A 245 -5.82 11.39 -0.64
CA LYS A 245 -7.14 11.87 -1.07
C LYS A 245 -7.56 11.32 -2.43
N GLU A 246 -6.65 11.21 -3.39
CA GLU A 246 -6.99 10.71 -4.72
C GLU A 246 -7.22 9.19 -4.74
N ILE A 247 -6.63 8.46 -3.80
CA ILE A 247 -6.77 7.01 -3.69
C ILE A 247 -7.97 6.64 -2.79
N SER A 248 -8.21 7.42 -1.75
CA SER A 248 -9.20 7.10 -0.73
C SER A 248 -10.62 7.34 -1.22
N LYS A 249 -11.46 6.31 -1.12
CA LYS A 249 -12.87 6.39 -1.54
C LYS A 249 -13.77 7.04 -0.49
N GLU A 250 -13.34 7.04 0.77
CA GLU A 250 -14.09 7.58 1.91
C GLU A 250 -13.50 8.92 2.39
N PRO A 251 -14.34 9.84 2.91
CA PRO A 251 -13.85 11.07 3.49
C PRO A 251 -13.00 10.75 4.72
N VAL A 252 -11.84 11.39 4.79
CA VAL A 252 -10.88 11.22 5.89
C VAL A 252 -11.52 11.66 7.21
N GLN A 253 -11.32 10.90 8.29
CA GLN A 253 -11.78 11.29 9.62
C GLN A 253 -10.70 12.11 10.34
N ILE A 254 -11.05 13.29 10.83
CA ILE A 254 -10.11 14.18 11.51
C ILE A 254 -10.62 14.65 12.87
N THR A 255 -9.71 15.10 13.73
CA THR A 255 -10.01 15.81 14.97
C THR A 255 -8.93 16.84 15.22
N GLN A 256 -9.28 17.92 15.90
CA GLN A 256 -8.32 18.86 16.46
C GLN A 256 -8.15 18.60 17.96
N ILE A 257 -6.91 18.49 18.43
CA ILE A 257 -6.60 18.33 19.86
C ILE A 257 -5.46 19.30 20.20
N ASN A 258 -5.69 20.20 21.16
CA ASN A 258 -4.70 21.18 21.63
C ASN A 258 -4.02 22.02 20.51
N GLY A 259 -4.74 22.32 19.44
CA GLY A 259 -4.22 23.11 18.31
C GLY A 259 -3.46 22.29 17.27
N TYR A 260 -3.37 20.98 17.43
CA TYR A 260 -2.83 20.04 16.44
C TYR A 260 -3.98 19.35 15.72
N ASP A 261 -3.85 19.20 14.40
CA ASP A 261 -4.79 18.47 13.58
C ASP A 261 -4.34 17.02 13.44
N TYR A 262 -5.28 16.10 13.66
CA TYR A 262 -5.05 14.67 13.59
C TYR A 262 -6.02 14.02 12.63
N ARG A 263 -5.49 13.11 11.82
CA ARG A 263 -6.28 12.12 11.10
C ARG A 263 -6.41 10.85 11.93
N LEU A 264 -7.59 10.23 11.93
CA LEU A 264 -7.75 8.86 12.42
C LEU A 264 -7.29 7.88 11.34
N THR A 265 -6.23 7.13 11.61
CA THR A 265 -5.81 6.02 10.75
C THR A 265 -6.87 4.93 10.75
N ARG A 266 -6.89 4.07 9.73
CA ARG A 266 -7.80 2.92 9.70
C ARG A 266 -7.50 1.89 10.82
N LYS A 267 -6.26 1.86 11.32
CA LYS A 267 -5.89 1.16 12.56
C LYS A 267 -6.60 1.75 13.79
N GLY A 268 -7.12 2.97 13.70
CA GLY A 268 -7.82 3.66 14.78
C GLY A 268 -6.86 4.42 15.71
N THR A 269 -5.66 4.75 15.23
CA THR A 269 -4.66 5.59 15.91
C THR A 269 -4.65 6.99 15.32
N LEU A 270 -4.14 7.98 16.05
CA LEU A 270 -4.04 9.35 15.53
C LEU A 270 -2.75 9.53 14.72
N ARG A 271 -2.81 10.18 13.56
CA ARG A 271 -1.62 10.66 12.81
C ARG A 271 -1.70 12.17 12.72
N HIS A 272 -0.64 12.86 13.12
CA HIS A 272 -0.56 14.31 12.98
C HIS A 272 -0.56 14.69 11.50
N ILE A 273 -1.30 15.72 11.11
CA ILE A 273 -1.35 16.24 9.75
C ILE A 273 -1.04 17.74 9.77
N SER A 274 -0.26 18.20 8.80
CA SER A 274 0.10 19.63 8.67
C SER A 274 -0.96 20.42 7.90
N ASP A 275 -1.71 19.76 7.03
CA ASP A 275 -2.72 20.37 6.17
C ASP A 275 -4.04 19.60 6.23
N LEU A 276 -5.15 20.34 6.30
CA LEU A 276 -6.47 19.73 6.29
C LEU A 276 -6.82 19.21 4.87
N PRO A 277 -7.30 17.97 4.75
CA PRO A 277 -7.71 17.45 3.46
C PRO A 277 -8.93 18.20 2.91
N LYS A 278 -9.13 18.22 1.58
CA LYS A 278 -10.27 18.96 0.96
C LYS A 278 -11.65 18.37 1.29
N LYS A 279 -11.71 17.09 1.68
CA LYS A 279 -12.94 16.39 2.09
C LYS A 279 -12.64 15.56 3.34
N TYR A 280 -13.30 15.89 4.45
CA TYR A 280 -13.21 15.14 5.70
C TYR A 280 -14.53 15.11 6.46
N THR A 281 -14.54 14.27 7.49
CA THR A 281 -15.53 14.30 8.57
C THR A 281 -14.82 14.51 9.88
N GLU A 282 -15.42 15.25 10.80
CA GLU A 282 -14.86 15.48 12.13
C GLU A 282 -15.40 14.46 13.14
N PHE A 283 -14.56 14.09 14.11
CA PHE A 283 -14.96 13.34 15.29
C PHE A 283 -14.48 14.05 16.56
N ASP A 284 -15.10 13.72 17.70
CA ASP A 284 -14.74 14.34 18.97
C ASP A 284 -13.45 13.74 19.55
N GLY A 285 -12.35 14.49 19.44
CA GLY A 285 -11.05 14.13 20.00
C GLY A 285 -11.07 13.96 21.52
N LYS A 286 -11.96 14.64 22.25
CA LYS A 286 -12.07 14.44 23.70
C LYS A 286 -12.60 13.05 24.01
N THR A 287 -13.73 12.69 23.42
CA THR A 287 -14.31 11.35 23.54
C THR A 287 -13.32 10.28 23.08
N TYR A 288 -12.52 10.54 22.04
CA TYR A 288 -11.47 9.63 21.60
C TYR A 288 -10.43 9.37 22.69
N ILE A 289 -9.82 10.42 23.26
CA ILE A 289 -8.77 10.29 24.27
C ILE A 289 -9.31 9.65 25.57
N GLU A 290 -10.48 10.06 26.03
CA GLU A 290 -11.09 9.56 27.27
C GLU A 290 -11.43 8.06 27.21
N ASN A 291 -11.76 7.55 26.01
CA ASN A 291 -12.05 6.14 25.78
C ASN A 291 -10.81 5.29 25.47
N LYS A 292 -9.63 5.91 25.36
CA LYS A 292 -8.39 5.20 25.02
C LYS A 292 -7.59 4.77 26.25
N ARG A 293 -6.70 3.82 25.99
CA ARG A 293 -5.63 3.39 26.89
C ARG A 293 -4.31 3.56 26.17
N PHE A 294 -3.29 3.94 26.93
CA PHE A 294 -1.96 4.19 26.41
C PHE A 294 -0.95 3.32 27.14
N TYR A 295 0.17 3.05 26.50
CA TYR A 295 1.08 2.00 26.93
C TYR A 295 2.53 2.46 26.94
N LYS A 296 3.30 1.95 27.89
CA LYS A 296 4.74 2.24 28.00
C LYS A 296 5.51 1.04 28.53
N PHE A 297 6.64 0.72 27.90
CA PHE A 297 7.61 -0.21 28.43
C PHE A 297 8.43 0.45 29.55
N VAL A 298 8.59 -0.23 30.68
CA VAL A 298 9.22 0.24 31.92
C VAL A 298 9.99 -0.89 32.61
N ASN A 299 10.92 -0.58 33.51
CA ASN A 299 11.64 -1.59 34.29
C ASN A 299 10.86 -2.01 35.53
N GLY A 300 10.78 -3.30 35.83
CA GLY A 300 10.19 -3.79 37.07
C GLY A 300 11.14 -3.60 38.25
N VAL A 301 10.67 -3.00 39.34
CA VAL A 301 11.48 -2.72 40.54
C VAL A 301 10.98 -3.51 41.76
N GLY A 302 9.72 -3.95 41.77
CA GLY A 302 9.09 -4.73 42.84
C GLY A 302 7.55 -4.67 42.72
N ASP A 303 6.82 -5.23 43.69
CA ASP A 303 5.35 -5.33 43.64
C ASP A 303 4.67 -3.99 43.33
N GLY A 304 4.12 -3.89 42.12
CA GLY A 304 3.36 -2.73 41.62
C GLY A 304 4.17 -1.46 41.36
N LYS A 305 5.51 -1.52 41.36
CA LYS A 305 6.41 -0.37 41.12
C LYS A 305 7.31 -0.59 39.92
N TYR A 306 7.39 0.43 39.06
CA TYR A 306 8.13 0.39 37.81
C TYR A 306 8.97 1.65 37.64
N SER A 307 10.21 1.54 37.17
CA SER A 307 11.03 2.70 36.85
C SER A 307 11.05 2.99 35.35
N SER A 308 11.23 4.27 35.00
CA SER A 308 11.47 4.64 33.60
C SER A 308 12.78 4.03 33.10
N HIS A 309 12.83 3.65 31.82
CA HIS A 309 14.09 3.23 31.18
C HIS A 309 15.09 4.38 31.03
N PHE A 310 14.59 5.62 30.95
CA PHE A 310 15.44 6.81 30.78
C PHE A 310 15.93 7.40 32.11
N ASP A 311 15.12 7.31 33.17
CA ASP A 311 15.42 7.82 34.51
C ASP A 311 15.00 6.76 35.53
N SER A 312 15.96 6.02 36.06
CA SER A 312 15.70 4.95 37.03
C SER A 312 15.08 5.46 38.33
N ASP A 313 15.26 6.74 38.65
CA ASP A 313 14.69 7.37 39.85
C ASP A 313 13.25 7.84 39.62
N PHE A 314 12.75 7.79 38.39
CA PHE A 314 11.35 8.07 38.08
C PHE A 314 10.51 6.81 38.24
N ILE A 315 9.59 6.80 39.21
CA ILE A 315 8.79 5.62 39.55
C ILE A 315 7.31 5.81 39.16
N TYR A 316 6.80 4.86 38.37
CA TYR A 316 5.38 4.62 38.13
C TYR A 316 4.87 3.61 39.16
N LYS A 317 3.67 3.83 39.71
CA LYS A 317 3.02 2.90 40.62
C LYS A 317 1.58 2.68 40.24
N ILE A 318 1.14 1.43 40.27
CA ILE A 318 -0.25 1.06 39.98
C ILE A 318 -1.20 1.76 40.95
N GLY A 319 -2.26 2.36 40.42
CA GLY A 319 -3.27 3.08 41.19
C GLY A 319 -2.90 4.52 41.57
N GLU A 320 -1.74 5.02 41.13
CA GLU A 320 -1.30 6.40 41.37
C GLU A 320 -1.16 7.19 40.06
N PHE A 321 -1.22 8.52 40.18
CA PHE A 321 -0.88 9.42 39.08
C PHE A 321 0.64 9.58 38.96
N ALA A 322 1.15 9.54 37.73
CA ALA A 322 2.52 9.92 37.40
C ALA A 322 2.52 11.32 36.74
N ILE A 323 3.46 12.16 37.16
CA ILE A 323 3.70 13.51 36.63
C ILE A 323 5.17 13.57 36.22
N PRO A 324 5.52 14.02 34.99
CA PRO A 324 6.90 14.05 34.53
C PRO A 324 7.75 15.01 35.38
N LYS A 325 9.05 14.70 35.50
CA LYS A 325 10.04 15.65 36.03
C LYS A 325 10.43 16.71 35.00
N ASN A 326 10.38 16.35 33.71
CA ASN A 326 10.65 17.20 32.55
C ASN A 326 9.33 17.57 31.86
N ASP A 327 9.39 17.94 30.58
CA ASP A 327 8.23 18.44 29.83
C ASP A 327 7.09 17.41 29.69
N TYR A 328 7.43 16.15 29.36
CA TYR A 328 6.42 15.13 29.04
C TYR A 328 6.76 13.72 29.55
N LEU A 329 5.70 12.93 29.73
CA LEU A 329 5.72 11.48 29.75
C LEU A 329 5.37 10.97 28.34
N TYR A 330 6.09 9.93 27.90
CA TYR A 330 5.94 9.34 26.58
C TYR A 330 5.24 7.98 26.64
N PHE A 331 4.26 7.77 25.77
CA PHE A 331 3.48 6.54 25.64
C PHE A 331 3.26 6.18 24.16
N ASN A 332 2.65 5.03 23.92
CA ASN A 332 2.19 4.57 22.61
C ASN A 332 0.70 4.20 22.69
N GLU A 333 -0.01 4.24 21.57
CA GLU A 333 -1.31 3.57 21.45
C GLU A 333 -1.14 2.05 21.36
N GLN A 334 -2.19 1.28 21.66
CA GLN A 334 -2.13 -0.19 21.71
C GLN A 334 -1.55 -0.82 20.45
N LYS A 335 -1.93 -0.30 19.27
CA LYS A 335 -1.50 -0.82 17.96
C LYS A 335 -0.11 -0.36 17.52
N GLU A 336 0.54 0.49 18.31
CA GLU A 336 1.83 1.10 17.99
C GLU A 336 2.88 0.79 19.08
N ILE A 337 2.60 -0.18 19.96
CA ILE A 337 3.55 -0.56 21.02
C ILE A 337 4.85 -1.18 20.49
N ASN A 338 4.79 -1.78 19.29
CA ASN A 338 5.93 -2.33 18.56
C ASN A 338 6.88 -1.23 18.03
N GLU A 339 6.38 0.01 17.86
CA GLU A 339 7.14 1.19 17.46
C GLU A 339 7.82 1.89 18.66
N SER A 340 7.63 1.38 19.88
CA SER A 340 8.25 1.93 21.08
C SER A 340 9.78 1.80 21.07
N ASN A 341 10.49 2.85 21.53
CA ASN A 341 11.95 2.84 21.69
C ASN A 341 12.46 1.68 22.56
N TYR A 342 11.66 1.27 23.55
CA TYR A 342 11.98 0.19 24.50
C TYR A 342 11.11 -1.05 24.29
N ARG A 343 10.65 -1.28 23.05
CA ARG A 343 9.82 -2.43 22.70
C ARG A 343 10.39 -3.72 23.30
N TYR A 344 9.52 -4.48 23.98
CA TYR A 344 9.85 -5.77 24.59
C TYR A 344 10.86 -5.74 25.76
N GLN A 345 11.27 -4.56 26.22
CA GLN A 345 12.19 -4.41 27.34
C GLN A 345 11.42 -4.17 28.65
N GLY A 346 11.65 -5.04 29.63
CA GLY A 346 11.02 -4.94 30.94
C GLY A 346 9.54 -5.36 30.93
N LYS A 347 8.69 -4.49 31.47
CA LYS A 347 7.24 -4.68 31.68
C LYS A 347 6.46 -3.63 30.91
N LEU A 348 5.25 -3.96 30.46
CA LEU A 348 4.35 -3.01 29.81
C LEU A 348 3.33 -2.52 30.85
N ILE A 349 3.20 -1.21 31.01
CA ILE A 349 2.14 -0.62 31.83
C ILE A 349 1.04 -0.03 30.94
N GLU A 350 -0.20 -0.18 31.39
CA GLU A 350 -1.39 0.48 30.83
C GLU A 350 -1.71 1.72 31.65
N VAL A 351 -1.96 2.84 30.98
CA VAL A 351 -2.29 4.11 31.60
C VAL A 351 -3.53 4.75 30.98
N VAL A 352 -4.19 5.58 31.77
CA VAL A 352 -5.20 6.54 31.30
C VAL A 352 -4.57 7.93 31.32
N ILE A 353 -4.74 8.67 30.22
CA ILE A 353 -4.32 10.07 30.12
C ILE A 353 -5.61 10.90 30.11
N PRO A 354 -5.88 11.68 31.18
CA PRO A 354 -6.99 12.65 31.15
C PRO A 354 -6.84 13.61 29.96
N TYR A 355 -7.94 14.01 29.33
CA TYR A 355 -7.90 14.82 28.12
C TYR A 355 -7.11 16.12 28.31
N GLU A 356 -7.27 16.79 29.45
CA GLU A 356 -6.54 18.02 29.81
C GLU A 356 -5.03 17.83 30.03
N HIS A 357 -4.58 16.57 30.07
CA HIS A 357 -3.18 16.19 30.27
C HIS A 357 -2.58 15.44 29.08
N PHE A 358 -3.38 15.11 28.07
CA PHE A 358 -2.87 14.81 26.74
C PHE A 358 -2.31 16.10 26.15
N ASP A 359 -1.11 16.06 25.59
CA ASP A 359 -0.49 17.23 24.99
C ASP A 359 -0.59 17.17 23.47
N HIS A 360 0.15 16.24 22.84
CA HIS A 360 0.11 15.96 21.42
C HIS A 360 0.60 14.53 21.15
N LYS A 361 0.36 14.02 19.94
CA LYS A 361 1.00 12.82 19.38
C LYS A 361 1.87 13.23 18.19
N GLU A 362 3.06 12.66 18.13
CA GLU A 362 3.99 12.78 17.00
C GLU A 362 4.48 11.36 16.67
N ASP A 363 4.32 10.95 15.42
CA ASP A 363 4.46 9.55 15.00
C ASP A 363 3.67 8.59 15.92
N ALA A 364 4.30 7.53 16.40
CA ALA A 364 3.74 6.61 17.40
C ALA A 364 3.82 7.12 18.85
N LYS A 365 4.45 8.28 19.10
CA LYS A 365 4.73 8.78 20.45
C LYS A 365 3.64 9.74 20.91
N VAL A 366 2.96 9.34 21.97
CA VAL A 366 1.99 10.17 22.70
C VAL A 366 2.71 10.92 23.82
N HIS A 367 2.57 12.24 23.84
CA HIS A 367 3.11 13.13 24.87
C HIS A 367 2.01 13.52 25.86
N ALA A 368 2.30 13.36 27.15
CA ALA A 368 1.37 13.68 28.21
C ALA A 368 2.02 14.35 29.42
N LYS A 369 1.30 15.28 30.04
CA LYS A 369 1.72 16.01 31.25
C LYS A 369 1.36 15.28 32.55
N LYS A 370 0.48 14.28 32.47
CA LYS A 370 0.07 13.45 33.60
C LYS A 370 -0.64 12.20 33.11
N CYS A 371 -0.44 11.08 33.78
CA CYS A 371 -1.22 9.87 33.52
C CYS A 371 -1.57 9.14 34.81
N PHE A 372 -2.61 8.32 34.78
CA PHE A 372 -2.97 7.39 35.85
C PHE A 372 -2.55 5.97 35.47
N VAL A 373 -1.75 5.32 36.31
CA VAL A 373 -1.24 3.97 36.03
C VAL A 373 -2.29 2.95 36.44
N VAL A 374 -2.84 2.22 35.46
CA VAL A 374 -3.97 1.30 35.68
C VAL A 374 -3.49 -0.07 36.14
N ARG A 375 -2.57 -0.67 35.37
CA ARG A 375 -2.09 -2.04 35.61
C ARG A 375 -0.79 -2.32 34.85
N GLU A 376 -0.13 -3.41 35.22
CA GLU A 376 0.81 -4.10 34.32
C GLU A 376 0.02 -4.95 33.32
N VAL A 377 0.42 -4.90 32.06
CA VAL A 377 -0.10 -5.77 31.01
C VAL A 377 0.78 -7.02 30.94
N PRO A 378 0.21 -8.22 31.15
CA PRO A 378 0.93 -9.48 31.01
C PRO A 378 1.59 -9.62 29.64
N ARG A 379 2.76 -10.26 29.60
CA ARG A 379 3.50 -10.49 28.35
C ARG A 379 2.67 -11.24 27.32
N GLU A 380 2.00 -12.31 27.71
CA GLU A 380 1.15 -13.08 26.81
C GLU A 380 0.03 -12.21 26.21
N GLU A 381 -0.53 -11.28 26.97
CA GLU A 381 -1.62 -10.42 26.51
C GLU A 381 -1.16 -9.44 25.43
N TYR A 382 -0.06 -8.70 25.66
CA TYR A 382 0.40 -7.74 24.65
C TYR A 382 1.11 -8.43 23.48
N MET A 383 1.72 -9.60 23.69
CA MET A 383 2.22 -10.40 22.58
C MET A 383 1.04 -10.87 21.73
N ASN A 384 -0.11 -11.23 22.30
CA ASN A 384 -1.32 -11.51 21.51
C ASN A 384 -1.84 -10.29 20.74
N TRP A 385 -1.68 -9.06 21.23
CA TRP A 385 -2.08 -7.88 20.44
C TRP A 385 -1.22 -7.74 19.19
N ILE A 386 0.09 -7.91 19.36
CA ILE A 386 1.04 -7.87 18.28
C ILE A 386 0.83 -9.07 17.37
N GLN A 387 0.57 -10.26 17.91
CA GLN A 387 0.25 -11.47 17.17
C GLN A 387 -1.14 -11.47 16.56
N ASN A 388 -2.07 -10.57 16.89
CA ASN A 388 -3.37 -10.49 16.22
C ASN A 388 -3.41 -9.36 15.17
N ASP A 389 -2.62 -8.31 15.36
CA ASP A 389 -2.18 -7.48 14.23
C ASP A 389 -1.31 -8.32 13.29
N ASP A 390 -0.45 -9.17 13.86
CA ASP A 390 0.37 -10.15 13.18
C ASP A 390 -0.37 -11.46 12.87
N ASP A 391 -1.60 -11.81 13.26
CA ASP A 391 -2.28 -13.08 12.82
C ASP A 391 -3.20 -12.80 11.63
N LYS A 392 -3.24 -11.54 11.21
CA LYS A 392 -3.35 -11.17 9.81
C LYS A 392 -2.01 -11.31 9.06
N CYS A 393 -0.91 -11.76 9.72
CA CYS A 393 0.50 -11.68 9.28
C CYS A 393 1.46 -12.71 9.97
N GLU A 394 1.07 -13.97 10.30
CA GLU A 394 1.96 -14.89 11.08
C GLU A 394 2.11 -16.26 10.42
N THR A 395 3.31 -16.50 9.87
CA THR A 395 4.08 -17.72 10.17
C THR A 395 5.58 -17.38 10.17
N LEU A 396 6.14 -16.97 11.31
CA LEU A 396 7.59 -17.02 11.52
C LEU A 396 7.89 -17.56 12.92
N LYS A 397 8.09 -18.88 13.00
CA LYS A 397 8.73 -19.50 14.17
C LYS A 397 10.24 -19.25 14.10
N PRO A 398 10.90 -18.91 15.21
CA PRO A 398 12.35 -18.95 15.28
C PRO A 398 12.81 -20.42 15.24
N ILE A 399 13.60 -20.76 14.23
CA ILE A 399 14.42 -21.98 14.24
C ILE A 399 15.69 -21.63 15.01
N PHE A 400 16.01 -22.48 16.00
CA PHE A 400 17.24 -22.45 16.80
C PHE A 400 18.51 -22.52 15.94
#